data_AF-A0A4S8SM70-F1
#
_entry.id   AF-A0A4S8SM70-F1
#
_cell.length_a   1.000
_cell.length_b   1.000
_cell.length_c   1.000
_cell.angle_alpha   90.00
_cell.angle_beta   90.00
_cell.angle_gamma   90.00
#
_symmetry.space_group_name_H-M   'P 1'
#
loop_
_entity.id
_entity.type
_entity.pdbx_description
1 polymer ?
#
loop_
_entity_poly.entity_id
_entity_poly.type
_entity_poly.pdbx_seq_one_letter_code
_entity_poly.pdbx_strand_id
1 'polypeptide(L)'
;MDAPRTSSPDPQVPIFLRNTPTDPVATLAYIQSQITAIYSTASAEQQDDNAPKLDHDTYIKIYTAIHSYCTATKSPKGEDLYRYLEKEVRNYCHGVRSYVFITDNDEEGEPARRLLKAYMTQYNKFAHLSNLVKNLMQVLERHWIRREIDEKKKNVYLIEDLNKMIWRQEVLQVSANTVPTKQGLGEVADAVTELREKSGGTAEYDLKLVKNVVKSLSSLGLTLDD
;
A
#
# COMPACT_ATOMS: atom_id res chain seq x y z
N MET A 1 8.14 -14.03 -52.20
CA MET A 1 8.13 -15.09 -51.18
C MET A 1 8.05 -14.40 -49.84
N ASP A 2 6.84 -14.13 -49.35
CA ASP A 2 6.62 -13.57 -48.02
C ASP A 2 6.38 -14.72 -47.04
N ALA A 3 7.18 -14.76 -45.97
CA ALA A 3 6.99 -15.70 -44.88
C ALA A 3 5.75 -15.30 -44.06
N PRO A 4 4.89 -16.26 -43.65
CA PRO A 4 3.73 -15.94 -42.84
C PRO A 4 4.17 -15.52 -41.44
N ARG A 5 3.66 -14.38 -40.96
CA ARG A 5 3.82 -13.97 -39.57
C ARG A 5 3.15 -15.01 -38.67
N THR A 6 3.94 -15.67 -37.85
CA THR A 6 3.46 -16.53 -36.77
C THR A 6 2.68 -15.67 -35.78
N SER A 7 1.37 -15.88 -35.72
CA SER A 7 0.52 -15.33 -34.65
C SER A 7 1.04 -15.85 -33.32
N SER A 8 1.46 -14.94 -32.44
CA SER A 8 1.71 -15.26 -31.03
C SER A 8 0.46 -15.94 -30.45
N PRO A 9 0.58 -16.99 -29.61
CA PRO A 9 -0.59 -17.58 -28.98
C PRO A 9 -1.26 -16.50 -28.13
N ASP A 10 -2.53 -16.25 -28.41
CA ASP A 10 -3.42 -15.45 -27.57
C ASP A 10 -3.30 -15.99 -26.14
N PRO A 11 -2.92 -15.17 -25.12
CA PRO A 11 -2.82 -15.65 -23.76
C PRO A 11 -4.20 -16.16 -23.35
N GLN A 12 -4.35 -17.49 -23.31
CA GLN A 12 -5.63 -18.13 -23.04
C GLN A 12 -6.19 -17.57 -21.75
N VAL A 13 -7.27 -16.79 -21.86
CA VAL A 13 -8.00 -16.27 -20.69
C VAL A 13 -8.29 -17.46 -19.77
N PRO A 14 -7.79 -17.45 -18.51
CA PRO A 14 -7.95 -18.57 -17.60
C PRO A 14 -9.40 -19.03 -17.53
N ILE A 15 -9.62 -20.36 -17.61
CA ILE A 15 -10.95 -20.95 -17.74
C ILE A 15 -11.89 -20.50 -16.61
N PHE A 16 -11.36 -20.30 -15.39
CA PHE A 16 -12.15 -19.84 -14.25
C PHE A 16 -12.72 -18.42 -14.45
N LEU A 17 -12.06 -17.55 -15.22
CA LEU A 17 -12.56 -16.20 -15.54
C LEU A 17 -13.74 -16.21 -16.52
N ARG A 18 -13.91 -17.30 -17.28
CA ARG A 18 -15.06 -17.47 -18.18
C ARG A 18 -16.36 -17.74 -17.40
N ASN A 19 -16.23 -18.23 -16.16
CA ASN A 19 -17.35 -18.59 -15.29
C ASN A 19 -17.73 -17.49 -14.29
N THR A 20 -16.97 -16.38 -14.22
CA THR A 20 -17.26 -15.25 -13.30
C THR A 20 -18.70 -14.72 -13.39
N PRO A 21 -19.36 -14.62 -14.57
CA PRO A 21 -20.75 -14.19 -14.63
C PRO A 21 -21.75 -15.16 -13.96
N THR A 22 -21.39 -16.43 -13.83
CA THR A 22 -22.21 -17.50 -13.25
C THR A 22 -21.84 -17.83 -11.80
N ASP A 23 -20.58 -17.64 -11.42
CA ASP A 23 -20.08 -17.83 -10.05
C ASP A 23 -19.00 -16.76 -9.70
N PRO A 24 -19.42 -15.60 -9.18
CA PRO A 24 -18.49 -14.54 -8.79
C PRO A 24 -17.70 -14.88 -7.52
N VAL A 25 -18.14 -15.86 -6.73
CA VAL A 25 -17.52 -16.21 -5.43
C VAL A 25 -16.14 -16.80 -5.63
N ALA A 26 -15.98 -17.73 -6.57
CA ALA A 26 -14.69 -18.31 -6.92
C ALA A 26 -13.70 -17.25 -7.44
N THR A 27 -14.20 -16.27 -8.21
CA THR A 27 -13.37 -15.16 -8.72
C THR A 27 -12.92 -14.24 -7.59
N LEU A 28 -13.83 -13.89 -6.67
CA LEU A 28 -13.50 -13.11 -5.48
C LEU A 28 -12.46 -13.82 -4.62
N ALA A 29 -12.64 -15.10 -4.34
CA ALA A 29 -11.70 -15.89 -3.54
C ALA A 29 -10.30 -15.94 -4.17
N TYR A 30 -10.22 -16.06 -5.50
CA TYR A 30 -8.96 -15.94 -6.23
C TYR A 30 -8.33 -14.55 -6.04
N ILE A 31 -9.09 -13.47 -6.28
CA ILE A 31 -8.57 -12.09 -6.12
C ILE A 31 -8.06 -11.87 -4.69
N GLN A 32 -8.83 -12.29 -3.69
CA GLN A 32 -8.48 -12.20 -2.27
C GLN A 32 -7.16 -12.92 -1.98
N SER A 33 -7.02 -14.17 -2.43
CA SER A 33 -5.78 -14.94 -2.29
C SER A 33 -4.58 -14.22 -2.93
N GLN A 34 -4.76 -13.61 -4.10
CA GLN A 34 -3.68 -12.86 -4.76
C GLN A 34 -3.32 -11.59 -4.00
N ILE A 35 -4.29 -10.85 -3.46
CA ILE A 35 -4.05 -9.67 -2.61
C ILE A 35 -3.24 -10.07 -1.37
N THR A 36 -3.65 -11.12 -0.65
CA THR A 36 -2.90 -11.60 0.51
C THR A 36 -1.47 -12.02 0.15
N ALA A 37 -1.27 -12.68 -0.99
CA ALA A 37 0.07 -13.04 -1.44
C ALA A 37 0.95 -11.81 -1.72
N ILE A 38 0.38 -10.77 -2.34
CA ILE A 38 1.07 -9.50 -2.58
C ILE A 38 1.48 -8.84 -1.26
N TYR A 39 0.59 -8.75 -0.26
CA TYR A 39 0.91 -8.13 1.02
C TYR A 39 1.85 -8.99 1.88
N SER A 40 1.75 -10.31 1.79
CA SER A 40 2.63 -11.24 2.51
C SER A 40 4.06 -11.21 1.97
N THR A 41 4.24 -11.10 0.66
CA THR A 41 5.57 -10.91 0.03
C THR A 41 6.17 -9.53 0.30
N ALA A 42 5.33 -8.51 0.49
CA ALA A 42 5.79 -7.18 0.88
C ALA A 42 6.16 -7.03 2.37
N SER A 43 5.91 -8.06 3.19
CA SER A 43 5.94 -7.97 4.66
C SER A 43 7.20 -7.29 5.19
N ALA A 44 7.04 -6.51 6.27
CA ALA A 44 8.10 -5.70 6.85
C ALA A 44 9.37 -6.49 7.23
N GLU A 45 9.21 -7.78 7.52
CA GLU A 45 10.28 -8.71 7.89
C GLU A 45 11.14 -9.19 6.70
N GLN A 46 10.70 -8.98 5.45
CA GLN A 46 11.49 -9.37 4.28
C GLN A 46 12.57 -8.34 3.97
N GLN A 47 13.82 -8.83 3.84
CA GLN A 47 15.04 -8.04 3.71
C GLN A 47 15.23 -7.40 2.31
N ASP A 48 14.33 -7.64 1.34
CA ASP A 48 14.36 -6.92 0.06
C ASP A 48 13.88 -5.49 0.28
N ASP A 49 14.77 -4.52 0.03
CA ASP A 49 14.47 -3.09 0.09
C ASP A 49 13.43 -2.66 -0.96
N ASN A 50 13.15 -3.49 -1.96
CA ASN A 50 12.19 -3.21 -3.01
C ASN A 50 10.80 -3.80 -2.70
N ALA A 51 9.76 -3.06 -3.06
CA ALA A 51 8.41 -3.62 -3.06
C ALA A 51 8.29 -4.79 -4.04
N PRO A 52 7.38 -5.75 -3.77
CA PRO A 52 7.19 -6.91 -4.63
C PRO A 52 6.89 -6.47 -6.07
N LYS A 53 7.68 -6.99 -7.00
CA LYS A 53 7.45 -6.81 -8.43
C LYS A 53 6.64 -7.99 -8.94
N LEU A 54 5.44 -7.73 -9.42
CA LEU A 54 4.66 -8.73 -10.15
C LEU A 54 5.20 -8.83 -11.58
N ASP A 55 5.39 -10.05 -12.06
CA ASP A 55 5.64 -10.27 -13.47
C ASP A 55 4.39 -9.90 -14.29
N HIS A 56 4.59 -9.65 -15.59
CA HIS A 56 3.53 -9.16 -16.46
C HIS A 56 2.34 -10.12 -16.55
N ASP A 57 2.59 -11.43 -16.62
CA ASP A 57 1.52 -12.43 -16.77
C ASP A 57 0.66 -12.51 -15.49
N THR A 58 1.31 -12.53 -14.32
CA THR A 58 0.60 -12.47 -13.03
C THR A 58 -0.22 -11.19 -12.90
N TYR A 59 0.35 -10.03 -13.26
CA TYR A 59 -0.37 -8.76 -13.24
C TYR A 59 -1.63 -8.79 -14.11
N ILE A 60 -1.50 -9.26 -15.37
CA ILE A 60 -2.62 -9.32 -16.31
C ILE A 60 -3.71 -10.28 -15.81
N LYS A 61 -3.34 -11.43 -15.23
CA LYS A 61 -4.30 -12.39 -14.65
C LYS A 61 -5.11 -11.78 -13.52
N ILE A 62 -4.44 -11.11 -12.57
CA ILE A 62 -5.11 -10.46 -11.43
C ILE A 62 -6.01 -9.32 -11.92
N TYR A 63 -5.49 -8.45 -12.79
CA TYR A 63 -6.25 -7.34 -13.36
C TYR A 63 -7.50 -7.84 -14.09
N THR A 64 -7.38 -8.88 -14.91
CA THR A 64 -8.51 -9.47 -15.65
C THR A 64 -9.53 -10.07 -14.69
N ALA A 65 -9.10 -10.73 -13.60
CA ALA A 65 -9.99 -11.24 -12.58
C ALA A 65 -10.82 -10.13 -11.91
N ILE A 66 -10.15 -9.05 -11.51
CA ILE A 66 -10.80 -7.86 -10.92
C ILE A 66 -11.78 -7.24 -11.92
N HIS A 67 -11.37 -7.11 -13.18
CA HIS A 67 -12.23 -6.59 -14.24
C HIS A 67 -13.50 -7.43 -14.37
N SER A 68 -13.36 -8.74 -14.62
CA SER A 68 -14.47 -9.67 -14.74
C SER A 68 -15.40 -9.64 -13.52
N TYR A 69 -14.82 -9.58 -12.30
CA TYR A 69 -15.60 -9.51 -11.07
C TYR A 69 -16.41 -8.21 -10.94
N CYS A 70 -15.82 -7.07 -11.30
CA CYS A 70 -16.46 -5.76 -11.20
C CYS A 70 -17.51 -5.50 -12.29
N THR A 71 -17.37 -6.11 -13.47
CA THR A 71 -18.29 -5.92 -14.60
C THR A 71 -19.37 -7.00 -14.71
N ALA A 72 -19.29 -8.08 -13.92
CA ALA A 72 -20.28 -9.15 -13.95
C ALA A 72 -21.65 -8.68 -13.42
N THR A 73 -22.70 -8.94 -14.19
CA THR A 73 -24.08 -8.45 -13.96
C THR A 73 -24.74 -8.97 -12.67
N LYS A 74 -24.27 -10.08 -12.11
CA LYS A 74 -24.78 -10.71 -10.88
C LYS A 74 -23.83 -10.60 -9.67
N SER A 75 -22.70 -9.90 -9.81
CA SER A 75 -21.68 -9.85 -8.77
C SER A 75 -22.09 -8.94 -7.60
N PRO A 76 -21.77 -9.31 -6.33
CA PRO A 76 -21.88 -8.38 -5.22
C PRO A 76 -21.02 -7.16 -5.52
N LYS A 77 -21.71 -6.03 -5.69
CA LYS A 77 -21.18 -4.71 -6.05
C LYS A 77 -19.97 -4.39 -5.16
N GLY A 78 -18.74 -4.59 -5.65
CA GLY A 78 -17.41 -4.08 -5.22
C GLY A 78 -17.00 -4.01 -3.74
N GLU A 79 -17.93 -4.06 -2.79
CA GLU A 79 -17.77 -3.79 -1.37
C GLU A 79 -16.94 -4.87 -0.70
N ASP A 80 -17.23 -6.13 -0.96
CA ASP A 80 -16.48 -7.25 -0.38
C ASP A 80 -15.00 -7.19 -0.76
N LEU A 81 -14.71 -6.85 -2.03
CA LEU A 81 -13.34 -6.65 -2.50
C LEU A 81 -12.69 -5.42 -1.86
N TYR A 82 -13.42 -4.30 -1.78
CA TYR A 82 -12.92 -3.07 -1.15
C TYR A 82 -12.61 -3.26 0.34
N ARG A 83 -13.52 -3.89 1.09
CA ARG A 83 -13.35 -4.17 2.53
C ARG A 83 -12.26 -5.19 2.79
N TYR A 84 -12.12 -6.18 1.92
CA TYR A 84 -11.02 -7.12 1.99
C TYR A 84 -9.68 -6.42 1.78
N LEU A 85 -9.57 -5.55 0.76
CA LEU A 85 -8.37 -4.76 0.54
C LEU A 85 -8.06 -3.86 1.74
N GLU A 86 -9.05 -3.14 2.28
CA GLU A 86 -8.89 -2.31 3.48
C GLU A 86 -8.31 -3.13 4.64
N LYS A 87 -8.83 -4.34 4.87
CA LYS A 87 -8.33 -5.26 5.91
C LYS A 87 -6.87 -5.65 5.67
N GLU A 88 -6.50 -6.03 4.46
CA GLU A 88 -5.12 -6.45 4.15
C GLU A 88 -4.13 -5.29 4.28
N VAL A 89 -4.52 -4.08 3.87
CA VAL A 89 -3.69 -2.87 4.06
C VAL A 89 -3.47 -2.59 5.56
N ARG A 90 -4.52 -2.70 6.39
CA ARG A 90 -4.39 -2.51 7.85
C ARG A 90 -3.49 -3.56 8.48
N ASN A 91 -3.68 -4.84 8.13
CA ASN A 91 -2.84 -5.94 8.62
C ASN A 91 -1.36 -5.70 8.29
N TYR A 92 -1.07 -5.27 7.06
CA TYR A 92 0.28 -4.90 6.65
C TYR A 92 0.84 -3.75 7.50
N CYS A 93 0.08 -2.67 7.66
CA CYS A 93 0.52 -1.52 8.44
C CYS A 93 0.72 -1.83 9.93
N HIS A 94 -0.04 -2.75 10.52
CA HIS A 94 0.23 -3.24 11.88
C HIS A 94 1.59 -3.93 11.98
N GLY A 95 1.94 -4.77 11.00
CA GLY A 95 3.27 -5.41 10.92
C GLY A 95 4.39 -4.37 10.79
N VAL A 96 4.19 -3.37 9.92
CA VAL A 96 5.13 -2.24 9.77
C VAL A 96 5.30 -1.49 11.10
N ARG A 97 4.21 -1.17 11.81
CA ARG A 97 4.29 -0.49 13.10
C ARG A 97 5.11 -1.28 14.11
N SER A 98 4.85 -2.60 14.20
CA SER A 98 5.62 -3.47 15.09
C SER A 98 7.11 -3.40 14.77
N TYR A 99 7.46 -3.50 13.48
CA TYR A 99 8.85 -3.45 13.04
C TYR A 99 9.55 -2.11 13.30
N VAL A 100 8.87 -0.98 13.05
CA VAL A 100 9.48 0.36 13.13
C VAL A 100 9.57 0.88 14.56
N PHE A 101 8.54 0.66 15.39
CA PHE A 101 8.40 1.34 16.69
C PHE A 101 8.41 0.41 17.91
N ILE A 102 8.21 -0.90 17.73
CA ILE A 102 8.06 -1.83 18.88
C ILE A 102 9.27 -2.76 18.99
N THR A 103 9.75 -3.27 17.86
CA THR A 103 10.91 -4.14 17.83
C THR A 103 12.19 -3.33 18.02
N ASP A 104 12.99 -3.67 19.04
CA ASP A 104 14.36 -3.19 19.13
C ASP A 104 15.15 -3.77 17.97
N ASN A 105 15.48 -2.91 17.01
CA ASN A 105 16.38 -3.27 15.92
C ASN A 105 17.81 -3.20 16.45
N ASP A 106 18.49 -4.34 16.54
CA ASP A 106 19.90 -4.48 16.96
C ASP A 106 20.91 -3.81 16.01
N GLU A 107 20.45 -2.99 15.05
CA GLU A 107 21.32 -2.25 14.17
C GLU A 107 22.23 -1.32 14.98
N GLU A 108 23.53 -1.35 14.73
CA GLU A 108 24.46 -0.40 15.34
C GLU A 108 24.18 1.02 14.83
N GLY A 109 24.13 1.99 15.75
CA GLY A 109 23.97 3.39 15.37
C GLY A 109 23.20 4.22 16.38
N GLU A 110 23.04 5.48 16.03
CA GLU A 110 22.28 6.45 16.81
C GLU A 110 20.76 6.15 16.72
N PRO A 111 20.03 6.09 17.86
CA PRO A 111 18.62 5.68 17.90
C PRO A 111 17.68 6.44 16.95
N ALA A 112 17.74 7.77 16.90
CA ALA A 112 16.90 8.59 16.04
C ALA A 112 17.12 8.27 14.56
N ARG A 113 18.38 8.10 14.14
CA ARG A 113 18.74 7.68 12.79
C ARG A 113 18.19 6.32 12.45
N ARG A 114 18.31 5.33 13.34
CA ARG A 114 17.78 3.99 13.09
C ARG A 114 16.27 4.02 12.90
N LEU A 115 15.56 4.75 13.76
CA LEU A 115 14.12 4.94 13.64
C LEU A 115 13.74 5.55 12.28
N LEU A 116 14.37 6.67 11.90
CA LEU A 116 14.07 7.35 10.64
C LEU A 116 14.41 6.50 9.41
N LYS A 117 15.51 5.71 9.45
CA LYS A 117 15.85 4.77 8.38
C LYS A 117 14.79 3.67 8.27
N ALA A 118 14.47 2.99 9.36
CA ALA A 118 13.46 1.93 9.38
C ALA A 118 12.11 2.44 8.87
N TYR A 119 11.67 3.61 9.37
CA TYR A 119 10.46 4.28 8.89
C TYR A 119 10.51 4.56 7.39
N MET A 120 11.59 5.16 6.86
CA MET A 120 11.68 5.49 5.44
C MET A 120 11.74 4.26 4.54
N THR A 121 12.44 3.21 4.96
CA THR A 121 12.47 1.93 4.23
C THR A 121 11.06 1.36 4.10
N GLN A 122 10.33 1.25 5.22
CA GLN A 122 8.97 0.71 5.20
C GLN A 122 7.99 1.63 4.46
N TYR A 123 8.11 2.95 4.60
CA TYR A 123 7.28 3.91 3.86
C TYR A 123 7.50 3.80 2.35
N ASN A 124 8.74 3.67 1.89
CA ASN A 124 9.02 3.52 0.46
C ASN A 124 8.45 2.20 -0.09
N LYS A 125 8.62 1.08 0.62
CA LYS A 125 8.00 -0.21 0.26
C LYS A 125 6.49 -0.07 0.15
N PHE A 126 5.86 0.55 1.14
CA PHE A 126 4.42 0.80 1.15
C PHE A 126 3.96 1.71 0.01
N ALA A 127 4.70 2.78 -0.31
CA ALA A 127 4.35 3.70 -1.39
C ALA A 127 4.34 2.99 -2.76
N HIS A 128 5.35 2.15 -3.01
CA HIS A 128 5.41 1.32 -4.22
C HIS A 128 4.28 0.28 -4.27
N LEU A 129 4.05 -0.43 -3.16
CA LEU A 129 2.97 -1.41 -3.05
C LEU A 129 1.59 -0.77 -3.24
N SER A 130 1.36 0.37 -2.60
CA SER A 130 0.12 1.15 -2.72
C SER A 130 -0.15 1.57 -4.15
N ASN A 131 0.89 1.98 -4.89
CA ASN A 131 0.75 2.34 -6.30
C ASN A 131 0.44 1.11 -7.19
N LEU A 132 1.09 -0.02 -6.94
CA LEU A 132 0.80 -1.27 -7.63
C LEU A 132 -0.67 -1.69 -7.44
N VAL A 133 -1.12 -1.72 -6.18
CA VAL A 133 -2.50 -2.10 -5.82
C VAL A 133 -3.51 -1.12 -6.39
N LYS A 134 -3.25 0.20 -6.31
CA LYS A 134 -4.08 1.22 -6.97
C LYS A 134 -4.25 0.92 -8.46
N ASN A 135 -3.19 0.54 -9.15
CA ASN A 135 -3.24 0.22 -10.58
C ASN A 135 -4.04 -1.06 -10.86
N LEU A 136 -3.92 -2.10 -10.02
CA LEU A 136 -4.74 -3.30 -10.13
C LEU A 136 -6.24 -3.00 -9.89
N MET A 137 -6.55 -2.07 -8.98
CA MET A 137 -7.90 -1.76 -8.54
C MET A 137 -8.60 -0.65 -9.35
N GLN A 138 -8.03 -0.21 -10.48
CA GLN A 138 -8.61 0.87 -11.29
C GLN A 138 -10.05 0.60 -11.74
N VAL A 139 -10.38 -0.66 -12.05
CA VAL A 139 -11.74 -1.03 -12.48
C VAL A 139 -12.72 -0.93 -11.31
N LEU A 140 -12.32 -1.39 -10.12
CA LEU A 140 -13.10 -1.25 -8.90
C LEU A 140 -13.34 0.23 -8.57
N GLU A 141 -12.28 1.06 -8.69
CA GLU A 141 -12.39 2.49 -8.42
C GLU A 141 -13.39 3.18 -9.36
N ARG A 142 -13.32 2.86 -10.65
CA ARG A 142 -14.19 3.44 -11.68
C ARG A 142 -15.66 3.03 -11.53
N HIS A 143 -15.93 1.75 -11.28
CA HIS A 143 -17.29 1.20 -11.37
C HIS A 143 -18.02 1.13 -10.04
N TRP A 144 -17.29 1.10 -8.93
CA TRP A 144 -17.87 0.99 -7.59
C TRP A 144 -17.51 2.19 -6.72
N ILE A 145 -16.23 2.42 -6.43
CA ILE A 145 -15.82 3.42 -5.41
C ILE A 145 -16.38 4.81 -5.71
N ARG A 146 -16.20 5.31 -6.94
CA ARG A 146 -16.68 6.66 -7.30
C ARG A 146 -18.19 6.80 -7.18
N ARG A 147 -18.94 5.77 -7.59
CA ARG A 147 -20.39 5.75 -7.43
C ARG A 147 -20.79 5.81 -5.96
N GLU A 148 -20.16 5.01 -5.10
CA GLU A 148 -20.50 5.01 -3.67
C GLU A 148 -20.13 6.35 -2.99
N ILE A 149 -19.05 7.00 -3.43
CA ILE A 149 -18.68 8.37 -3.00
C ILE A 149 -19.75 9.38 -3.44
N ASP A 150 -20.19 9.32 -4.71
CA ASP A 150 -21.24 10.20 -5.24
C ASP A 150 -22.58 9.99 -4.52
N GLU A 151 -22.88 8.75 -4.13
CA GLU A 151 -24.02 8.37 -3.28
C GLU A 151 -23.81 8.71 -1.79
N LYS A 152 -22.70 9.38 -1.43
CA LYS A 152 -22.34 9.82 -0.08
C LYS A 152 -22.25 8.69 0.95
N LYS A 153 -21.89 7.49 0.50
CA LYS A 153 -21.61 6.37 1.41
C LYS A 153 -20.40 6.72 2.28
N LYS A 154 -20.58 6.63 3.59
CA LYS A 154 -19.50 6.88 4.54
C LYS A 154 -18.44 5.78 4.45
N ASN A 155 -17.20 6.11 4.80
CA ASN A 155 -16.08 5.17 4.89
C ASN A 155 -15.74 4.47 3.56
N VAL A 156 -15.91 5.19 2.44
CA VAL A 156 -15.42 4.79 1.12
C VAL A 156 -14.55 5.93 0.62
N TYR A 157 -13.32 5.59 0.21
CA TYR A 157 -12.30 6.53 -0.25
C TYR A 157 -11.70 5.99 -1.55
N LEU A 158 -11.11 6.88 -2.36
CA LEU A 158 -10.26 6.43 -3.47
C LEU A 158 -9.11 5.59 -2.90
N ILE A 159 -8.59 4.62 -3.67
CA ILE A 159 -7.60 3.67 -3.16
C ILE A 159 -6.34 4.37 -2.64
N GLU A 160 -5.92 5.44 -3.31
CA GLU A 160 -4.80 6.26 -2.86
C GLU A 160 -5.06 6.90 -1.49
N ASP A 161 -6.24 7.47 -1.28
CA ASP A 161 -6.61 8.15 -0.05
C ASP A 161 -6.86 7.15 1.09
N LEU A 162 -7.44 5.99 0.79
CA LEU A 162 -7.57 4.87 1.71
C LEU A 162 -6.20 4.45 2.26
N ASN A 163 -5.23 4.24 1.38
CA ASN A 163 -3.87 3.83 1.78
C ASN A 163 -3.19 4.89 2.66
N LYS A 164 -3.27 6.18 2.29
CA LYS A 164 -2.73 7.29 3.09
C LYS A 164 -3.40 7.36 4.47
N MET A 165 -4.73 7.25 4.52
CA MET A 165 -5.49 7.25 5.77
C MET A 165 -5.07 6.08 6.67
N ILE A 166 -4.97 4.87 6.14
CA ILE A 166 -4.56 3.69 6.91
C ILE A 166 -3.13 3.83 7.43
N TRP A 167 -2.19 4.30 6.61
CA TRP A 167 -0.82 4.56 7.09
C TRP A 167 -0.79 5.54 8.26
N ARG A 168 -1.54 6.65 8.16
CA ARG A 168 -1.65 7.63 9.24
C ARG A 168 -2.20 7.02 10.53
N GLN A 169 -3.29 6.26 10.42
CA GLN A 169 -3.96 5.65 11.57
C GLN A 169 -3.12 4.55 12.21
N GLU A 170 -2.64 3.60 11.41
CA GLU A 170 -2.05 2.38 11.93
C GLU A 170 -0.57 2.52 12.22
N VAL A 171 0.21 3.19 11.37
CA VAL A 171 1.67 3.34 11.55
C VAL A 171 1.98 4.54 12.43
N LEU A 172 1.45 5.70 12.07
CA LEU A 172 1.76 6.98 12.72
C LEU A 172 0.83 7.30 13.91
N GLN A 173 -0.22 6.51 14.16
CA GLN A 173 -1.19 6.73 15.24
C GLN A 173 -1.86 8.11 15.20
N VAL A 174 -2.10 8.63 13.99
CA VAL A 174 -2.78 9.90 13.72
C VAL A 174 -4.20 9.63 13.22
N SER A 175 -5.19 10.05 13.99
CA SER A 175 -6.60 10.06 13.57
C SER A 175 -7.21 11.44 13.76
N ALA A 176 -8.32 11.74 13.06
CA ALA A 176 -9.00 13.03 13.11
C ALA A 176 -9.45 13.44 14.52
N ASN A 177 -9.59 12.48 15.44
CA ASN A 177 -10.11 12.70 16.79
C ASN A 177 -9.10 12.36 17.90
N THR A 178 -7.84 12.09 17.56
CA THR A 178 -6.84 11.67 18.56
C THR A 178 -5.98 12.86 18.98
N VAL A 179 -5.85 13.07 20.29
CA VAL A 179 -4.86 13.99 20.87
C VAL A 179 -3.46 13.52 20.44
N PRO A 180 -2.54 14.42 20.02
CA PRO A 180 -1.18 14.02 19.67
C PRO A 180 -0.56 13.20 20.79
N THR A 181 -0.30 11.92 20.51
CA THR A 181 0.41 11.05 21.45
C THR A 181 1.91 11.15 21.17
N LYS A 182 2.73 10.83 22.16
CA LYS A 182 4.17 10.65 21.94
C LYS A 182 4.50 9.47 21.03
N GLN A 183 3.53 8.64 20.64
CA GLN A 183 3.75 7.46 19.80
C GLN A 183 3.62 7.78 18.31
N GLY A 184 4.27 6.99 17.46
CA GLY A 184 4.16 7.07 16.01
C GLY A 184 4.71 8.39 15.48
N LEU A 185 3.84 9.33 15.10
CA LEU A 185 4.25 10.64 14.60
C LEU A 185 5.12 11.41 15.61
N GLY A 186 4.82 11.32 16.91
CA GLY A 186 5.61 11.98 17.95
C GLY A 186 7.06 11.48 18.00
N GLU A 187 7.27 10.17 17.91
CA GLU A 187 8.60 9.55 17.90
C GLU A 187 9.38 9.93 16.64
N VAL A 188 8.70 9.98 15.48
CA VAL A 188 9.30 10.45 14.22
C VAL A 188 9.69 11.93 14.32
N ALA A 189 8.85 12.76 14.94
CA ALA A 189 9.13 14.19 15.13
C ALA A 189 10.33 14.40 16.05
N ASP A 190 10.35 13.74 17.21
CA ASP A 190 11.45 13.81 18.19
C ASP A 190 12.78 13.36 17.54
N ALA A 191 12.76 12.27 16.76
CA ALA A 191 13.94 11.78 16.05
C ALA A 191 14.42 12.73 14.93
N VAL A 192 13.49 13.40 14.22
CA VAL A 192 13.84 14.45 13.26
C VAL A 192 14.52 15.62 13.96
N THR A 193 14.00 16.07 15.10
CA THR A 193 14.56 17.17 15.89
C THR A 193 15.95 16.82 16.40
N GLU A 194 16.13 15.64 17.02
CA GLU A 194 17.44 15.19 17.51
C GLU A 194 18.47 15.17 16.37
N LEU A 195 18.14 14.62 15.21
CA LEU A 195 19.06 14.58 14.08
C LEU A 195 19.37 15.97 13.52
N ARG A 196 18.41 16.90 13.50
CA ARG A 196 18.64 18.29 13.07
C ARG A 196 19.64 19.00 14.00
N GLU A 197 19.45 18.87 15.31
CA GLU A 197 20.29 19.52 16.33
C GLU A 197 21.71 18.94 16.35
N LYS A 198 21.83 17.61 16.31
CA LYS A 198 23.09 16.88 16.46
C LYS A 198 24.01 16.98 15.25
N SER A 199 23.44 17.15 14.06
CA SER A 199 24.21 17.25 12.81
C SER A 199 25.01 18.55 12.72
N GLY A 200 24.76 19.55 13.58
CA GLY A 200 25.30 20.91 13.42
C GLY A 200 25.03 21.50 12.03
N GLY A 201 24.06 20.96 11.28
CA GLY A 201 23.79 21.28 9.87
C GLY A 201 24.78 20.72 8.82
N THR A 202 25.67 19.76 9.12
CA THR A 202 26.79 19.40 8.21
C THR A 202 26.91 17.93 7.77
N ALA A 203 26.26 16.97 8.43
CA ALA A 203 26.22 15.60 7.93
C ALA A 203 25.20 15.49 6.77
N GLU A 204 25.67 15.63 5.52
CA GLU A 204 24.84 15.63 4.30
C GLU A 204 23.83 14.46 4.25
N TYR A 205 24.24 13.29 4.75
CA TYR A 205 23.40 12.11 4.85
C TYR A 205 22.16 12.31 5.75
N ASP A 206 22.33 12.90 6.94
CA ASP A 206 21.23 13.09 7.90
C ASP A 206 20.25 14.14 7.42
N LEU A 207 20.76 15.21 6.80
CA LEU A 207 19.92 16.21 6.15
C LEU A 207 19.06 15.58 5.05
N LYS A 208 19.63 14.68 4.24
CA LYS A 208 18.89 13.96 3.21
C LYS A 208 17.83 13.03 3.81
N LEU A 209 18.15 12.29 4.87
CA LEU A 209 17.21 11.42 5.56
C LEU A 209 16.03 12.21 6.14
N VAL A 210 16.31 13.27 6.90
CA VAL A 210 15.29 14.18 7.47
C VAL A 210 14.42 14.78 6.36
N LYS A 211 15.03 15.27 5.27
CA LYS A 211 14.28 15.82 4.13
C LYS A 211 13.33 14.78 3.51
N ASN A 212 13.77 13.53 3.38
CA ASN A 212 12.93 12.46 2.85
C ASN A 212 11.75 12.13 3.78
N VAL A 213 11.98 12.10 5.10
CA VAL A 213 10.93 11.92 6.11
C VAL A 213 9.91 13.06 6.07
N VAL A 214 10.37 14.31 6.05
CA VAL A 214 9.47 15.48 5.95
C VAL A 214 8.64 15.41 4.67
N LYS A 215 9.24 15.00 3.55
CA LYS A 215 8.54 14.81 2.28
C LYS A 215 7.50 13.68 2.34
N SER A 216 7.81 12.56 2.99
CA SER A 216 6.85 11.46 3.14
C SER A 216 5.66 11.89 4.01
N LEU A 217 5.89 12.59 5.12
CA LEU A 217 4.84 13.15 5.97
C LEU A 217 3.97 14.14 5.19
N SER A 218 4.57 15.02 4.40
CA SER A 218 3.86 15.98 3.54
C SER A 218 2.93 15.28 2.55
N SER A 219 3.37 14.17 1.94
CA SER A 219 2.54 13.38 1.02
C SER A 219 1.33 12.71 1.68
N LEU A 220 1.40 12.51 3.01
CA LEU A 220 0.31 12.02 3.85
C LEU A 220 -0.59 13.16 4.34
N GLY A 221 -0.27 14.42 4.01
CA GLY A 221 -0.97 15.61 4.50
C GLY A 221 -0.62 15.94 5.95
N LEU A 222 0.58 15.59 6.41
CA LEU A 222 1.11 15.91 7.74
C LEU A 222 2.27 16.89 7.62
N THR A 223 2.36 17.82 8.56
CA THR A 223 3.48 18.74 8.70
C THR A 223 4.13 18.54 10.06
N LEU A 224 5.46 18.63 10.10
CA LEU A 224 6.18 18.86 11.35
C LEU A 224 6.34 20.38 11.44
N ASP A 225 5.83 21.00 12.49
CA ASP A 225 6.07 22.41 12.73
C ASP A 225 7.59 22.60 12.93
N ASP A 226 8.16 23.62 12.28
CA ASP A 226 9.59 23.96 12.36
C ASP A 226 9.99 24.56 13.71
#